data_AF-A0AAJ0CCF7-F1
#
_entry.id   AF-A0AAJ0CCF7-F1
#
_cell.length_a   1.000
_cell.length_b   1.000
_cell.length_c   1.000
_cell.angle_alpha   90.00
_cell.angle_beta   90.00
_cell.angle_gamma   90.00
#
_symmetry.space_group_name_H-M   'P 1'
#
loop_
_entity.id
_entity.type
_entity.pdbx_description
1 polymer ?
#
loop_
_entity_poly.entity_id
_entity_poly.type
_entity_poly.pdbx_seq_one_letter_code
_entity_poly.pdbx_strand_id
1 'polypeptide(L)'
;MVGPGDNPITNNGYIWIGDDGPNTFTFTNKAESPVVVILWDFPYNDYEASFMNVRHPKISYSLPNQNDTVNISIANGISGGWSALINRETQLKFGQISNTWGEFTTGRYATVDISREANMQGTTMSVRTSAGCVSDMDTCVFVCKTGDTCGESGTYALQNCQPGSQAGATYGNSGRSDPSGGCQGWSYGGQLQIIIGNHTTYTTR
;
A
#
# COMPACT_ATOMS: atom_id res chain seq x y z
N MET A 1 6.72 2.29 16.94
CA MET A 1 7.68 2.09 15.84
C MET A 1 9.09 2.18 16.40
N VAL A 2 10.07 1.47 15.86
CA VAL A 2 11.47 1.72 16.21
C VAL A 2 11.91 3.00 15.49
N GLY A 3 11.78 4.15 16.15
CA GLY A 3 12.25 5.44 15.62
C GLY A 3 11.48 6.02 14.42
N PRO A 4 11.90 7.19 13.92
CA PRO A 4 11.44 7.76 12.66
C PRO A 4 12.00 6.95 11.47
N GLY A 5 11.40 7.13 10.30
CA GLY A 5 11.88 6.52 9.07
C GLY A 5 13.14 7.20 8.52
N ASP A 6 13.86 6.47 7.66
CA ASP A 6 15.12 6.93 7.07
C ASP A 6 14.94 8.25 6.29
N ASN A 7 13.80 8.42 5.62
CA ASN A 7 13.38 9.65 4.92
C ASN A 7 14.45 10.28 4.00
N PRO A 8 15.15 9.51 3.14
CA PRO A 8 16.12 10.10 2.22
C PRO A 8 15.40 11.01 1.21
N ILE A 9 16.01 12.16 0.90
CA ILE A 9 15.45 13.19 -0.01
C ILE A 9 16.21 13.30 -1.34
N THR A 10 17.11 12.36 -1.60
CA THR A 10 17.91 12.29 -2.82
C THR A 10 17.89 10.87 -3.34
N ASN A 11 17.92 10.71 -4.66
CA ASN A 11 17.99 9.41 -5.30
C ASN A 11 19.14 8.56 -4.74
N ASN A 12 18.77 7.44 -4.11
CA ASN A 12 19.68 6.47 -3.50
C ASN A 12 19.63 5.11 -4.22
N GLY A 13 18.99 5.05 -5.40
CA GLY A 13 18.77 3.81 -6.14
C GLY A 13 17.79 2.85 -5.47
N TYR A 14 17.03 3.31 -4.46
CA TYR A 14 16.13 2.48 -3.65
C TYR A 14 14.76 3.14 -3.46
N ILE A 15 14.50 3.74 -2.31
CA ILE A 15 13.28 4.49 -1.98
C ILE A 15 13.70 5.86 -1.44
N TRP A 16 13.11 6.94 -1.94
CA TRP A 16 13.37 8.31 -1.48
C TRP A 16 12.19 9.24 -1.69
N ILE A 17 12.15 10.34 -0.94
CA ILE A 17 11.18 11.42 -1.10
C ILE A 17 11.59 12.22 -2.34
N GLY A 18 10.70 12.31 -3.32
CA GLY A 18 10.95 12.90 -4.62
C GLY A 18 10.08 12.29 -5.71
N ASP A 19 10.12 12.86 -6.90
CA ASP A 19 9.37 12.43 -8.09
C ASP A 19 10.26 12.16 -9.32
N ASP A 20 11.58 12.08 -9.11
CA ASP A 20 12.61 11.87 -10.13
C ASP A 20 12.94 10.38 -10.37
N GLY A 21 12.27 9.46 -9.68
CA GLY A 21 12.44 8.02 -9.84
C GLY A 21 11.64 7.40 -10.99
N PRO A 22 11.90 6.11 -11.31
CA PRO A 22 11.16 5.41 -12.35
C PRO A 22 9.70 5.14 -11.94
N ASN A 23 9.44 4.93 -10.65
CA ASN A 23 8.09 4.79 -10.11
C ASN A 23 7.86 5.91 -9.09
N THR A 24 6.73 6.60 -9.18
CA THR A 24 6.38 7.71 -8.28
C THR A 24 5.04 7.45 -7.62
N PHE A 25 5.04 7.43 -6.29
CA PHE A 25 3.88 7.21 -5.45
C PHE A 25 3.50 8.56 -4.83
N THR A 26 2.38 9.11 -5.25
CA THR A 26 1.85 10.37 -4.72
C THR A 26 0.82 10.07 -3.66
N PHE A 27 1.18 10.27 -2.40
CA PHE A 27 0.25 10.15 -1.28
C PHE A 27 -0.45 11.48 -1.06
N THR A 28 -1.76 11.45 -0.88
CA THR A 28 -2.58 12.62 -0.55
C THR A 28 -3.40 12.34 0.71
N ASN A 29 -3.29 13.22 1.69
CA ASN A 29 -4.20 13.20 2.84
C ASN A 29 -5.56 13.77 2.42
N LYS A 30 -6.64 12.98 2.51
CA LYS A 30 -8.02 13.45 2.37
C LYS A 30 -8.82 13.31 3.66
N ALA A 31 -8.24 12.75 4.71
CA ALA A 31 -8.84 12.71 6.03
C ALA A 31 -9.03 14.11 6.60
N GLU A 32 -9.94 14.24 7.55
CA GLU A 32 -10.15 15.45 8.35
C GLU A 32 -9.13 15.59 9.50
N SER A 33 -8.17 14.66 9.58
CA SER A 33 -7.18 14.56 10.65
C SER A 33 -5.75 14.46 10.09
N PRO A 34 -4.73 14.76 10.89
CA PRO A 34 -3.34 14.56 10.51
C PRO A 34 -3.05 13.10 10.17
N VAL A 35 -2.31 12.90 9.08
CA VAL A 35 -1.85 11.60 8.61
C VAL A 35 -0.32 11.53 8.67
N VAL A 36 0.23 10.41 9.11
CA VAL A 36 1.63 10.06 8.86
C VAL A 36 1.67 8.84 7.96
N VAL A 37 2.29 8.97 6.78
CA VAL A 37 2.53 7.87 5.85
C VAL A 37 3.72 7.08 6.35
N ILE A 38 3.54 5.77 6.51
CA ILE A 38 4.61 4.82 6.85
C ILE A 38 4.78 3.88 5.68
N LEU A 39 5.96 3.86 5.06
CA LEU A 39 6.29 2.98 3.94
C LEU A 39 7.53 2.15 4.28
N TRP A 40 7.45 0.85 4.01
CA TRP A 40 8.52 -0.11 4.20
C TRP A 40 8.78 -0.90 2.91
N ASP A 41 10.00 -1.42 2.80
CA ASP A 41 10.39 -2.44 1.82
C ASP A 41 10.15 -3.84 2.38
N PHE A 42 10.16 -4.84 1.50
CA PHE A 42 10.15 -6.26 1.85
C PHE A 42 11.39 -6.93 1.26
N PRO A 43 12.56 -6.83 1.92
CA PRO A 43 13.77 -7.50 1.47
C PRO A 43 13.59 -9.01 1.43
N TYR A 44 14.31 -9.67 0.53
CA TYR A 44 14.33 -11.13 0.46
C TYR A 44 14.74 -11.74 1.81
N ASN A 45 13.96 -12.70 2.29
CA ASN A 45 14.08 -13.37 3.59
C ASN A 45 13.86 -12.51 4.85
N ASP A 46 13.32 -11.29 4.74
CA ASP A 46 12.88 -10.53 5.92
C ASP A 46 11.37 -10.73 6.17
N TYR A 47 11.03 -11.78 6.92
CA TYR A 47 9.65 -12.07 7.29
C TYR A 47 9.05 -11.08 8.32
N GLU A 48 9.88 -10.18 8.87
CA GLU A 48 9.44 -9.17 9.84
C GLU A 48 9.40 -7.77 9.23
N ALA A 49 9.56 -7.62 7.91
CA ALA A 49 9.71 -6.33 7.25
C ALA A 49 8.58 -5.32 7.58
N SER A 50 7.35 -5.81 7.77
CA SER A 50 6.18 -5.00 8.15
C SER A 50 6.01 -4.78 9.66
N PHE A 51 6.82 -5.42 10.51
CA PHE A 51 6.73 -5.36 11.97
C PHE A 51 7.42 -4.10 12.49
N MET A 52 6.67 -2.99 12.46
CA MET A 52 7.17 -1.68 12.85
C MET A 52 7.61 -1.57 14.33
N ASN A 53 7.28 -2.53 15.19
CA ASN A 53 7.84 -2.60 16.54
C ASN A 53 9.32 -3.03 16.59
N VAL A 54 9.84 -3.66 15.53
CA VAL A 54 11.24 -4.11 15.44
C VAL A 54 11.97 -3.63 14.17
N ARG A 55 11.25 -3.15 13.17
CA ARG A 55 11.80 -2.56 11.94
C ARG A 55 11.60 -1.05 11.90
N HIS A 56 12.53 -0.39 11.23
CA HIS A 56 12.45 1.03 10.88
C HIS A 56 11.78 1.18 9.51
N PRO A 57 10.80 2.08 9.34
CA PRO A 57 10.24 2.33 8.02
C PRO A 57 11.25 3.07 7.14
N LYS A 58 11.16 2.89 5.83
CA LYS A 58 11.98 3.65 4.87
C LYS A 58 11.51 5.09 4.78
N ILE A 59 10.20 5.29 4.81
CA ILE A 59 9.59 6.62 4.86
C ILE A 59 8.63 6.68 6.05
N SER A 60 8.75 7.75 6.83
CA SER A 60 7.76 8.21 7.79
C SER A 60 7.54 9.70 7.56
N TYR A 61 6.49 10.06 6.82
CA TYR A 61 6.25 11.42 6.36
C TYR A 61 4.92 11.98 6.88
N SER A 62 4.94 13.19 7.43
CA SER A 62 3.75 13.84 8.00
C SER A 62 3.00 14.65 6.94
N LEU A 63 1.70 14.42 6.83
CA LEU A 63 0.73 15.17 6.04
C LEU A 63 -0.32 15.77 7.00
N PRO A 64 0.01 16.88 7.68
CA PRO A 64 -0.81 17.40 8.78
C PRO A 64 -2.19 17.91 8.36
N ASN A 65 -2.34 18.40 7.13
CA ASN A 65 -3.58 19.02 6.65
C ASN A 65 -4.23 18.21 5.54
N GLN A 66 -5.56 18.39 5.40
CA GLN A 66 -6.28 17.86 4.26
C GLN A 66 -5.73 18.47 2.96
N ASN A 67 -5.54 17.61 1.95
CA ASN A 67 -4.92 17.88 0.66
C ASN A 67 -3.40 18.03 0.67
N ASP A 68 -2.73 17.86 1.80
CA ASP A 68 -1.27 17.73 1.80
C ASP A 68 -0.86 16.51 0.98
N THR A 69 0.21 16.66 0.20
CA THR A 69 0.76 15.60 -0.65
C THR A 69 2.24 15.38 -0.41
N VAL A 70 2.70 14.16 -0.70
CA VAL A 70 4.12 13.83 -0.81
C VAL A 70 4.33 12.87 -1.96
N ASN A 71 5.38 13.11 -2.75
CA ASN A 71 5.84 12.19 -3.78
C ASN A 71 6.97 11.34 -3.21
N ILE A 72 6.86 10.02 -3.36
CA ILE A 72 7.89 9.06 -3.02
C ILE A 72 8.32 8.35 -4.30
N SER A 73 9.61 8.40 -4.60
CA SER A 73 10.22 7.71 -5.70
C SER A 73 10.73 6.34 -5.28
N ILE A 74 10.49 5.34 -6.11
CA ILE A 74 10.86 3.94 -5.86
C ILE A 74 11.55 3.35 -7.11
N ALA A 75 12.73 2.77 -6.91
CA ALA A 75 13.45 2.05 -7.95
C ALA A 75 12.69 0.79 -8.42
N ASN A 76 13.09 0.22 -9.56
CA ASN A 76 12.55 -1.05 -10.02
C ASN A 76 13.12 -2.23 -9.21
N GLY A 77 12.32 -3.29 -9.04
CA GLY A 77 12.71 -4.50 -8.31
C GLY A 77 12.52 -4.42 -6.79
N ILE A 78 11.72 -3.46 -6.32
CA ILE A 78 11.42 -3.26 -4.91
C ILE A 78 9.99 -3.77 -4.63
N SER A 79 9.87 -4.64 -3.64
CA SER A 79 8.58 -4.99 -3.02
C SER A 79 8.49 -4.33 -1.66
N GLY A 80 7.27 -4.08 -1.21
CA GLY A 80 7.05 -3.42 0.07
C GLY A 80 5.58 -3.16 0.32
N GLY A 81 5.33 -2.33 1.32
CA GLY A 81 3.98 -1.88 1.64
C GLY A 81 3.99 -0.52 2.31
N TRP A 82 2.80 0.00 2.51
CA TRP A 82 2.60 1.21 3.27
C TRP A 82 1.33 1.12 4.11
N SER A 83 1.26 1.97 5.12
CA SER A 83 0.05 2.23 5.88
C SER A 83 0.07 3.68 6.37
N ALA A 84 -0.98 4.07 7.09
CA ALA A 84 -1.16 5.40 7.61
C ALA A 84 -1.36 5.36 9.13
N LEU A 85 -0.71 6.27 9.85
CA LEU A 85 -1.04 6.59 11.23
C LEU A 85 -1.98 7.79 11.22
N ILE A 86 -3.19 7.60 11.73
CA ILE A 86 -4.25 8.62 11.74
C ILE A 86 -4.38 9.18 13.14
N ASN A 87 -4.32 10.50 13.26
CA ASN A 87 -4.59 11.25 14.50
C ASN A 87 -3.85 10.75 15.76
N ARG A 88 -2.72 10.02 15.60
CA ARG A 88 -2.01 9.34 16.71
C ARG A 88 -2.81 8.25 17.42
N GLU A 89 -3.93 7.81 16.85
CA GLU A 89 -4.80 6.77 17.41
C GLU A 89 -4.48 5.38 16.87
N THR A 90 -3.85 5.29 15.70
CA THR A 90 -3.47 4.01 15.09
C THR A 90 -2.51 3.24 15.99
N GLN A 91 -2.91 2.01 16.35
CA GLN A 91 -2.14 1.13 17.22
C GLN A 91 -1.33 0.11 16.42
N LEU A 92 -0.35 -0.50 17.09
CA LEU A 92 0.26 -1.72 16.58
C LEU A 92 -0.50 -2.94 17.12
N LYS A 93 -0.74 -3.93 16.26
CA LYS A 93 -1.27 -5.25 16.63
C LYS A 93 -0.28 -6.30 16.16
N PHE A 94 0.15 -7.18 17.08
CA PHE A 94 1.24 -8.14 16.84
C PHE A 94 2.55 -7.51 16.31
N GLY A 95 2.79 -6.24 16.61
CA GLY A 95 3.96 -5.48 16.16
C GLY A 95 3.81 -4.77 14.81
N GLN A 96 2.72 -5.04 14.09
CA GLN A 96 2.39 -4.47 12.78
C GLN A 96 1.37 -3.33 12.90
N ILE A 97 1.33 -2.40 11.94
CA ILE A 97 0.36 -1.29 11.96
C ILE A 97 -1.06 -1.85 11.79
N SER A 98 -1.92 -1.67 12.80
CA SER A 98 -3.30 -2.17 12.79
C SER A 98 -4.23 -1.25 12.00
N ASN A 99 -4.01 -1.14 10.69
CA ASN A 99 -4.77 -0.29 9.79
C ASN A 99 -4.83 -0.92 8.38
N THR A 100 -5.56 -0.29 7.45
CA THR A 100 -5.51 -0.64 6.03
C THR A 100 -4.10 -0.46 5.48
N TRP A 101 -3.65 -1.41 4.68
CA TRP A 101 -2.35 -1.40 4.04
C TRP A 101 -2.53 -1.22 2.54
N GLY A 102 -1.48 -0.72 1.89
CA GLY A 102 -1.27 -1.01 0.50
C GLY A 102 0.02 -1.78 0.31
N GLU A 103 0.01 -2.70 -0.63
CA GLU A 103 1.14 -3.59 -0.91
C GLU A 103 1.57 -3.37 -2.36
N PHE A 104 2.88 -3.42 -2.61
CA PHE A 104 3.39 -3.19 -3.96
C PHE A 104 4.58 -4.06 -4.29
N THR A 105 4.78 -4.24 -5.59
CA THR A 105 6.03 -4.69 -6.20
C THR A 105 6.27 -3.84 -7.44
N THR A 106 7.49 -3.35 -7.64
CA THR A 106 7.90 -2.59 -8.84
C THR A 106 8.68 -3.48 -9.83
N GLY A 107 8.81 -3.04 -11.08
CA GLY A 107 9.55 -3.76 -12.13
C GLY A 107 8.66 -4.38 -13.20
N ARG A 108 9.05 -5.54 -13.75
CA ARG A 108 8.36 -6.13 -14.94
C ARG A 108 6.89 -6.42 -14.69
N TYR A 109 6.59 -7.01 -13.53
CA TYR A 109 5.27 -7.43 -13.11
C TYR A 109 4.74 -6.50 -12.02
N ALA A 110 4.99 -5.19 -12.19
CA ALA A 110 4.64 -4.22 -11.18
C ALA A 110 3.14 -4.30 -10.85
N THR A 111 2.84 -4.48 -9.57
CA THR A 111 1.51 -4.79 -9.04
C THR A 111 1.31 -4.03 -7.75
N VAL A 112 0.11 -3.51 -7.54
CA VAL A 112 -0.27 -2.82 -6.32
C VAL A 112 -1.68 -3.21 -5.91
N ASP A 113 -1.95 -3.29 -4.61
CA ASP A 113 -3.28 -3.51 -4.07
C ASP A 113 -3.45 -2.82 -2.71
N ILE A 114 -4.71 -2.76 -2.26
CA ILE A 114 -5.13 -2.39 -0.92
C ILE A 114 -5.48 -3.68 -0.18
N SER A 115 -5.01 -3.77 1.06
CA SER A 115 -5.24 -4.91 1.94
C SER A 115 -5.90 -4.47 3.23
N ARG A 116 -7.00 -5.14 3.56
CA ARG A 116 -7.75 -5.01 4.80
C ARG A 116 -7.41 -6.14 5.78
N GLU A 117 -6.42 -6.97 5.47
CA GLU A 117 -6.06 -8.15 6.27
C GLU A 117 -5.52 -7.80 7.66
N ALA A 118 -4.79 -6.69 7.80
CA ALA A 118 -4.28 -6.23 9.09
C ALA A 118 -5.40 -5.65 9.99
N ASN A 119 -6.39 -5.01 9.38
CA ASN A 119 -7.57 -4.48 10.06
C ASN A 119 -8.73 -4.28 9.07
N MET A 120 -9.76 -5.13 9.18
CA MET A 120 -10.93 -5.07 8.29
C MET A 120 -11.72 -3.75 8.36
N GLN A 121 -11.53 -2.98 9.44
CA GLN A 121 -12.14 -1.68 9.71
C GLN A 121 -11.11 -0.53 9.66
N GLY A 122 -9.99 -0.75 8.97
CA GLY A 122 -8.98 0.28 8.79
C GLY A 122 -9.50 1.51 8.05
N THR A 123 -8.71 2.57 8.12
CA THR A 123 -8.91 3.83 7.38
C THR A 123 -9.14 3.56 5.90
N THR A 124 -10.09 4.27 5.31
CA THR A 124 -10.32 4.17 3.88
C THR A 124 -9.07 4.56 3.11
N MET A 125 -8.74 3.78 2.10
CA MET A 125 -7.57 4.01 1.27
C MET A 125 -7.88 3.58 -0.15
N SER A 126 -7.32 4.28 -1.12
CA SER A 126 -7.36 3.88 -2.51
C SER A 126 -6.05 4.18 -3.21
N VAL A 127 -5.75 3.40 -4.23
CA VAL A 127 -4.64 3.59 -5.14
C VAL A 127 -5.13 3.46 -6.57
N ARG A 128 -4.68 4.37 -7.43
CA ARG A 128 -4.91 4.32 -8.87
C ARG A 128 -3.59 4.29 -9.62
N THR A 129 -3.42 3.31 -10.50
CA THR A 129 -2.25 3.23 -11.39
C THR A 129 -2.39 4.20 -12.56
N SER A 130 -1.28 4.56 -13.21
CA SER A 130 -1.26 5.37 -14.42
C SER A 130 -2.06 4.76 -15.59
N ALA A 131 -2.22 3.43 -15.62
CA ALA A 131 -3.08 2.72 -16.58
C ALA A 131 -4.57 2.75 -16.21
N GLY A 132 -4.92 3.32 -15.05
CA GLY A 132 -6.30 3.50 -14.60
C GLY A 132 -6.86 2.35 -13.75
N CYS A 133 -6.06 1.34 -13.41
CA CYS A 133 -6.50 0.31 -12.46
C CYS A 133 -6.65 0.92 -11.07
N VAL A 134 -7.76 0.62 -10.39
CA VAL A 134 -8.07 1.11 -9.05
C VAL A 134 -8.09 -0.07 -8.08
N SER A 135 -7.38 0.08 -6.96
CA SER A 135 -7.59 -0.75 -5.79
C SER A 135 -8.05 0.14 -4.64
N ASP A 136 -9.11 -0.24 -3.95
CA ASP A 136 -9.69 0.50 -2.83
C ASP A 136 -10.31 -0.47 -1.81
N MET A 137 -11.21 0.01 -0.94
CA MET A 137 -11.78 -0.81 0.13
C MET A 137 -12.73 -1.91 -0.36
N ASP A 138 -13.18 -1.84 -1.62
CA ASP A 138 -14.17 -2.73 -2.23
C ASP A 138 -13.71 -3.30 -3.59
N THR A 139 -12.72 -2.69 -4.22
CA THR A 139 -12.23 -3.04 -5.57
C THR A 139 -10.80 -3.53 -5.50
N CYS A 140 -10.49 -4.65 -6.15
CA CYS A 140 -9.14 -5.24 -6.15
C CYS A 140 -8.49 -5.25 -4.76
N VAL A 141 -9.15 -5.87 -3.79
CA VAL A 141 -8.83 -5.70 -2.37
C VAL A 141 -8.63 -7.05 -1.68
N PHE A 142 -7.57 -7.15 -0.89
CA PHE A 142 -7.35 -8.28 -0.01
C PHE A 142 -8.17 -8.13 1.27
N VAL A 143 -8.91 -9.18 1.63
CA VAL A 143 -9.80 -9.18 2.81
C VAL A 143 -9.76 -10.50 3.55
N CYS A 144 -10.07 -10.44 4.85
CA CYS A 144 -10.28 -11.63 5.65
C CYS A 144 -11.58 -12.33 5.28
N LYS A 145 -11.53 -13.67 5.17
CA LYS A 145 -12.74 -14.49 5.00
C LYS A 145 -13.59 -14.47 6.28
N THR A 146 -12.95 -14.35 7.43
CA THR A 146 -13.58 -14.28 8.76
C THR A 146 -12.73 -13.44 9.71
N GLY A 147 -13.37 -12.76 10.66
CA GLY A 147 -12.69 -11.97 11.69
C GLY A 147 -12.16 -10.61 11.19
N ASP A 148 -11.56 -9.85 12.09
CA ASP A 148 -11.05 -8.50 11.81
C ASP A 148 -9.58 -8.47 11.38
N THR A 149 -8.86 -9.59 11.50
CA THR A 149 -7.47 -9.73 11.07
C THR A 149 -7.17 -11.14 10.60
N CYS A 150 -6.30 -11.28 9.61
CA CYS A 150 -5.91 -12.53 8.96
C CYS A 150 -4.53 -12.38 8.31
N GLY A 151 -4.04 -13.45 7.68
CA GLY A 151 -2.72 -13.48 7.03
C GLY A 151 -2.14 -14.89 6.94
N GLU A 152 -2.75 -15.86 7.63
CA GLU A 152 -2.44 -17.27 7.43
C GLU A 152 -3.00 -17.77 6.08
N SER A 153 -2.28 -18.70 5.46
CA SER A 153 -2.69 -19.32 4.20
C SER A 153 -4.13 -19.84 4.29
N GLY A 154 -4.94 -19.52 3.29
CA GLY A 154 -6.36 -19.88 3.24
C GLY A 154 -7.31 -19.01 4.07
N THR A 155 -6.84 -18.03 4.86
CA THR A 155 -7.72 -17.19 5.71
C THR A 155 -8.21 -15.89 5.05
N TYR A 156 -7.65 -15.54 3.89
CA TYR A 156 -7.93 -14.31 3.16
C TYR A 156 -8.30 -14.56 1.70
N ALA A 157 -8.88 -13.55 1.05
CA ALA A 157 -9.36 -13.57 -0.33
C ALA A 157 -9.00 -12.26 -1.04
N LEU A 158 -8.66 -12.33 -2.34
CA LEU A 158 -8.59 -11.15 -3.20
C LEU A 158 -9.96 -10.95 -3.88
N GLN A 159 -10.68 -9.90 -3.49
CA GLN A 159 -12.02 -9.60 -3.97
C GLN A 159 -12.00 -8.62 -5.14
N ASN A 160 -12.94 -8.82 -6.08
CA ASN A 160 -13.22 -7.92 -7.19
C ASN A 160 -12.00 -7.58 -8.09
N CYS A 161 -11.01 -8.49 -8.16
CA CYS A 161 -9.79 -8.31 -8.96
C CYS A 161 -9.62 -9.31 -10.10
N GLN A 162 -10.69 -9.99 -10.51
CA GLN A 162 -10.62 -10.96 -11.59
C GLN A 162 -10.26 -10.28 -12.92
N PRO A 163 -9.50 -10.93 -13.83
CA PRO A 163 -9.25 -10.40 -15.17
C PRO A 163 -10.56 -9.97 -15.85
N GLY A 164 -10.58 -8.73 -16.35
CA GLY A 164 -11.77 -8.13 -16.97
C GLY A 164 -12.72 -7.41 -16.01
N SER A 165 -12.50 -7.44 -14.68
CA SER A 165 -13.27 -6.60 -13.74
C SER A 165 -12.97 -5.10 -13.93
N GLN A 166 -11.74 -4.79 -14.34
CA GLN A 166 -11.29 -3.48 -14.78
C GLN A 166 -9.96 -3.60 -15.56
N ALA A 167 -9.53 -2.51 -16.19
CA ALA A 167 -8.24 -2.45 -16.87
C ALA A 167 -7.10 -2.68 -15.86
N GLY A 168 -6.19 -3.60 -16.17
CA GLY A 168 -5.01 -3.88 -15.34
C GLY A 168 -5.26 -4.76 -14.11
N ALA A 169 -6.49 -5.18 -13.83
CA ALA A 169 -6.76 -6.13 -12.76
C ALA A 169 -6.20 -7.52 -13.11
N THR A 170 -5.54 -8.11 -12.12
CA THR A 170 -4.98 -9.46 -12.22
C THR A 170 -5.36 -10.28 -11.00
N TYR A 171 -5.59 -11.57 -11.22
CA TYR A 171 -5.86 -12.55 -10.17
C TYR A 171 -5.18 -13.86 -10.53
N GLY A 172 -4.64 -14.53 -9.52
CA GLY A 172 -4.13 -15.89 -9.60
C GLY A 172 -4.04 -16.49 -8.20
N ASN A 173 -3.56 -17.72 -8.12
CA ASN A 173 -3.25 -18.35 -6.85
C ASN A 173 -1.76 -18.67 -6.78
N SER A 174 -1.15 -18.47 -5.62
CA SER A 174 0.19 -18.94 -5.31
C SER A 174 0.24 -20.48 -5.33
N GLY A 175 1.45 -21.05 -5.29
CA GLY A 175 1.63 -22.51 -5.20
C GLY A 175 1.00 -23.17 -3.97
N ARG A 176 0.58 -22.36 -2.97
CA ARG A 176 -0.14 -22.81 -1.76
C ARG A 176 -1.67 -22.60 -1.86
N SER A 177 -2.17 -22.25 -3.04
CA SER A 177 -3.56 -21.87 -3.30
C SER A 177 -3.98 -20.55 -2.65
N ASP A 178 -3.03 -19.75 -2.15
CA ASP A 178 -3.34 -18.42 -1.62
C ASP A 178 -3.62 -17.45 -2.76
N PRO A 179 -4.62 -16.57 -2.65
CA PRO A 179 -4.90 -15.58 -3.69
C PRO A 179 -3.70 -14.65 -3.89
N SER A 180 -3.49 -14.23 -5.13
CA SER A 180 -2.44 -13.32 -5.57
C SER A 180 -2.97 -12.47 -6.72
N GLY A 181 -2.38 -11.30 -6.95
CA GLY A 181 -2.84 -10.40 -8.01
C GLY A 181 -2.88 -8.97 -7.51
N GLY A 182 -3.77 -8.18 -8.09
CA GLY A 182 -3.86 -6.74 -7.83
C GLY A 182 -3.85 -5.94 -9.13
N CYS A 183 -3.59 -4.65 -8.98
CA CYS A 183 -3.56 -3.68 -10.07
C CYS A 183 -2.19 -3.56 -10.74
N GLN A 184 -2.14 -3.86 -12.03
CA GLN A 184 -0.97 -3.71 -12.89
C GLN A 184 -1.12 -2.55 -13.89
N GLY A 185 -0.32 -2.56 -14.96
CA GLY A 185 -0.30 -1.54 -16.02
C GLY A 185 0.77 -0.47 -15.85
N TRP A 186 1.76 -0.69 -14.98
CA TRP A 186 2.82 0.26 -14.65
C TRP A 186 4.21 -0.41 -14.62
N SER A 187 4.45 -1.32 -15.56
CA SER A 187 5.69 -2.09 -15.65
C SER A 187 6.91 -1.20 -15.92
N TYR A 188 7.99 -1.42 -15.17
CA TYR A 188 9.27 -0.70 -15.25
C TYR A 188 9.21 0.82 -15.04
N GLY A 189 8.06 1.34 -14.64
CA GLY A 189 7.87 2.74 -14.34
C GLY A 189 6.41 3.13 -14.43
N GLY A 190 5.96 3.93 -13.49
CA GLY A 190 4.60 4.45 -13.49
C GLY A 190 4.29 5.31 -12.29
N GLN A 191 3.10 5.89 -12.32
CA GLN A 191 2.63 6.79 -11.29
C GLN A 191 1.47 6.14 -10.55
N LEU A 192 1.58 6.10 -9.22
CA LEU A 192 0.51 5.67 -8.35
C LEU A 192 -0.05 6.89 -7.61
N GLN A 193 -1.36 7.08 -7.72
CA GLN A 193 -2.09 8.09 -6.95
C GLN A 193 -2.72 7.40 -5.75
N ILE A 194 -2.22 7.70 -4.54
CA ILE A 194 -2.72 7.12 -3.30
C ILE A 194 -3.50 8.18 -2.53
N ILE A 195 -4.73 7.84 -2.15
CA ILE A 195 -5.61 8.68 -1.36
C ILE A 195 -5.87 8.02 -0.01
N ILE A 196 -5.63 8.74 1.09
CA ILE A 196 -5.83 8.26 2.45
C ILE A 196 -7.00 9.02 3.10
N GLY A 197 -7.98 8.30 3.63
CA GLY A 197 -9.08 8.85 4.43
C GLY A 197 -10.22 9.49 3.63
N ASN A 198 -10.34 9.23 2.33
CA ASN A 198 -11.50 9.67 1.55
C ASN A 198 -12.60 8.60 1.57
N HIS A 199 -13.84 8.98 1.87
CA HIS A 199 -15.02 8.11 1.76
C HIS A 199 -15.64 8.09 0.36
N THR A 200 -15.13 8.91 -0.57
CA THR A 200 -15.64 8.97 -1.93
C THR A 200 -15.06 7.81 -2.74
N THR A 201 -15.85 6.77 -2.95
CA THR A 201 -15.57 5.70 -3.90
C THR A 201 -15.33 6.28 -5.29
N TYR A 202 -14.35 5.75 -6.02
CA TYR A 202 -14.20 6.06 -7.45
C TYR A 202 -15.41 5.46 -8.17
N THR A 203 -16.49 6.23 -8.29
CA THR A 203 -17.60 5.85 -9.16
C THR A 203 -17.09 5.88 -10.59
N THR A 204 -16.89 4.70 -11.17
CA THR A 204 -16.65 4.52 -12.59
C THR A 204 -17.78 5.22 -13.34
N ARG A 205 -17.44 6.25 -14.12
CA ARG A 205 -18.32 6.76 -15.18
C ARG A 205 -18.23 5.85 -16.39
#